data_AF-A0A2K8VG49-F1
#
_entry.id   AF-A0A2K8VG49-F1
#
_cell.length_a   1.000
_cell.length_b   1.000
_cell.length_c   1.000
_cell.angle_alpha   90.00
_cell.angle_beta   90.00
_cell.angle_gamma   90.00
#
_symmetry.space_group_name_H-M   'P 1'
#
loop_
_entity.id
_entity.type
_entity.pdbx_description
1 polymer ?
#
loop_
_entity_poly.entity_id
_entity_poly.type
_entity_poly.pdbx_seq_one_letter_code
_entity_poly.pdbx_strand_id
1 'polypeptide(L)'
;MKRVLAILTLVFTISSCSVTDEDVTFDPKDLLSGNWTFEYSNNGETVFKRTNTLPNEKYGVSFFRDGKFIERTSDWSGTPQLVFSDVQGTYQLEKTLIKVNIEGFPGNYHWRIISLTNKELVITHDRADQETDLKELMDLFNKLYTMATSETCQDANDWSFTAYGSKACGGPQGYLAYPNSINVNLFLEKVAFYTQKEKEYNIKWDVISTCDSPAQPNGVICENDLPVLTY
;
A
#
# COMPACT_ATOMS: atom_id res chain seq x y z
N MET A 1 -78.72 35.31 33.57
CA MET A 1 -77.87 34.14 33.90
C MET A 1 -76.84 33.97 32.77
N LYS A 2 -75.64 34.54 32.94
CA LYS A 2 -74.60 34.57 31.89
C LYS A 2 -73.78 33.28 31.95
N ARG A 3 -73.76 32.53 30.84
CA ARG A 3 -72.95 31.34 30.61
C ARG A 3 -71.52 31.79 30.31
N VAL A 4 -70.54 31.32 31.09
CA VAL A 4 -69.12 31.50 30.78
C VAL A 4 -68.59 30.14 30.33
N LEU A 5 -68.29 30.05 29.04
CA LEU A 5 -67.69 28.88 28.40
C LEU A 5 -66.17 29.03 28.53
N ALA A 6 -65.54 28.25 29.40
CA ALA A 6 -64.08 28.24 29.54
C ALA A 6 -63.48 27.30 28.49
N ILE A 7 -62.80 27.86 27.48
CA ILE A 7 -62.03 27.11 26.50
C ILE A 7 -60.61 26.99 27.04
N LEU A 8 -60.23 25.77 27.43
CA LEU A 8 -58.90 25.42 27.89
C LEU A 8 -58.03 25.07 26.67
N THR A 9 -57.27 26.04 26.16
CA THR A 9 -56.29 25.82 25.08
C THR A 9 -55.01 25.21 25.65
N LEU A 10 -54.84 23.91 25.42
CA LEU A 10 -53.61 23.17 25.72
C LEU A 10 -52.55 23.49 24.65
N VAL A 11 -51.59 24.35 24.97
CA VAL A 11 -50.45 24.67 24.10
C VAL A 11 -49.45 23.51 24.15
N PHE A 12 -49.51 22.64 23.14
CA PHE A 12 -48.51 21.59 22.92
C PHE A 12 -47.28 22.21 22.23
N THR A 13 -46.26 22.58 23.01
CA THR A 13 -44.94 22.93 22.46
C THR A 13 -44.24 21.66 22.02
N ILE A 14 -44.29 21.36 20.74
CA ILE A 14 -43.38 20.40 20.10
C ILE A 14 -41.97 20.99 20.13
N SER A 15 -41.16 20.51 21.08
CA SER A 15 -39.72 20.75 21.10
C SER A 15 -39.12 20.00 19.91
N SER A 16 -38.82 20.75 18.85
CA SER A 16 -37.99 20.28 17.76
C SER A 16 -36.57 20.12 18.29
N CYS A 17 -36.14 18.88 18.55
CA CYS A 17 -34.73 18.57 18.63
C CYS A 17 -34.19 18.62 17.20
N SER A 18 -33.50 19.69 16.84
CA SER A 18 -32.54 19.60 15.74
C SER A 18 -31.49 18.59 16.16
N VAL A 19 -31.42 17.46 15.45
CA VAL A 19 -30.22 16.64 15.43
C VAL A 19 -29.10 17.58 15.02
N THR A 20 -28.21 17.90 15.95
CA THR A 20 -26.99 18.62 15.63
C THR A 20 -26.19 17.70 14.73
N ASP A 21 -26.10 18.04 13.45
CA ASP A 21 -25.06 17.51 12.57
C ASP A 21 -23.74 17.65 13.33
N GLU A 22 -23.06 16.52 13.55
CA GLU A 22 -21.73 16.54 14.15
C GLU A 22 -20.83 17.34 13.20
N ASP A 23 -20.66 18.62 13.53
CA ASP A 23 -19.76 19.52 12.85
C ASP A 23 -18.37 18.89 12.93
N VAL A 24 -17.86 18.41 11.80
CA VAL A 24 -16.51 17.84 11.70
C VAL A 24 -15.53 19.00 11.89
N THR A 25 -15.29 19.31 13.16
CA THR A 25 -14.38 20.36 13.59
C THR A 25 -12.99 20.06 13.05
N PHE A 26 -12.41 20.96 12.27
CA PHE A 26 -11.06 20.82 11.74
C PHE A 26 -10.04 20.79 12.90
N ASP A 27 -9.26 19.72 13.02
CA ASP A 27 -8.17 19.60 13.99
C ASP A 27 -6.83 19.60 13.24
N PRO A 28 -5.97 20.62 13.40
CA PRO A 28 -4.65 20.66 12.79
C PRO A 28 -3.74 19.47 13.17
N LYS A 29 -4.01 18.79 14.30
CA LYS A 29 -3.25 17.62 14.76
C LYS A 29 -3.76 16.31 14.17
N ASP A 30 -4.99 16.29 13.66
CA ASP A 30 -5.62 15.15 13.01
C ASP A 30 -6.14 15.57 11.63
N LEU A 31 -5.20 15.58 10.69
CA LEU A 31 -5.49 15.93 9.30
C LEU A 31 -6.26 14.84 8.58
N LEU A 32 -6.36 13.59 9.06
CA LEU A 32 -7.03 12.55 8.28
C LEU A 32 -8.56 12.61 8.46
N SER A 33 -9.01 12.90 9.68
CA SER A 33 -10.45 12.97 9.98
C SER A 33 -11.18 13.98 9.09
N GLY A 34 -12.37 13.57 8.62
CA GLY A 34 -13.26 14.35 7.77
C GLY A 34 -13.58 13.69 6.43
N ASN A 35 -14.22 14.47 5.56
CA ASN A 35 -14.77 13.98 4.29
C ASN A 35 -13.82 14.25 3.12
N TRP A 36 -13.66 13.26 2.27
CA TRP A 36 -12.73 13.25 1.15
C TRP A 36 -13.44 12.74 -0.10
N THR A 37 -13.52 13.55 -1.15
CA THR A 37 -14.13 13.14 -2.42
C THR A 37 -13.05 12.90 -3.46
N PHE A 38 -13.22 11.84 -4.25
CA PHE A 38 -12.31 11.51 -5.35
C PHE A 38 -12.17 12.68 -6.31
N GLU A 39 -10.96 12.96 -6.79
CA GLU A 39 -10.72 13.96 -7.82
C GLU A 39 -10.23 13.32 -9.12
N TYR A 40 -9.13 12.56 -9.07
CA TYR A 40 -8.57 11.81 -10.19
C TYR A 40 -7.62 10.72 -9.68
N SER A 41 -7.26 9.81 -10.58
CA SER A 41 -6.19 8.82 -10.37
C SER A 41 -5.11 8.98 -11.43
N ASN A 42 -3.84 8.86 -11.06
CA ASN A 42 -2.70 8.91 -11.98
C ASN A 42 -1.58 8.00 -11.48
N ASN A 43 -0.96 7.20 -12.36
CA ASN A 43 0.20 6.35 -12.04
C ASN A 43 0.05 5.48 -10.77
N GLY A 44 -1.15 4.95 -10.50
CA GLY A 44 -1.40 4.11 -9.31
C GLY A 44 -1.75 4.89 -8.03
N GLU A 45 -1.65 6.21 -8.06
CA GLU A 45 -2.09 7.09 -6.98
C GLU A 45 -3.54 7.55 -7.20
N THR A 46 -4.27 7.70 -6.10
CA THR A 46 -5.61 8.28 -6.06
C THR A 46 -5.58 9.57 -5.24
N VAL A 47 -6.09 10.64 -5.83
CA VAL A 47 -6.15 11.97 -5.21
C VAL A 47 -7.58 12.28 -4.77
N PHE A 48 -7.73 12.65 -3.51
CA PHE A 48 -8.96 13.12 -2.91
C PHE A 48 -8.87 14.59 -2.50
N LYS A 49 -9.98 15.30 -2.64
CA LYS A 49 -10.15 16.66 -2.10
C LYS A 49 -11.01 16.64 -0.85
N ARG A 50 -10.62 17.42 0.15
CA ARG A 50 -11.43 17.61 1.35
C ARG A 50 -12.74 18.33 1.01
N THR A 51 -13.83 17.86 1.59
CA THR A 51 -15.14 18.49 1.48
C THR A 51 -15.80 18.62 2.87
N ASN A 52 -16.79 19.50 2.98
CA ASN A 52 -17.57 19.60 4.22
C ASN A 52 -18.54 18.42 4.37
N THR A 53 -19.04 17.91 3.24
CA THR A 53 -19.93 16.75 3.16
C THR A 53 -19.56 15.93 1.92
N LEU A 54 -19.84 14.63 1.93
CA LEU A 54 -19.68 13.80 0.73
C LEU A 54 -20.73 14.22 -0.32
N PRO A 55 -20.34 14.43 -1.59
CA PRO A 55 -21.29 14.65 -2.68
C PRO A 55 -22.18 13.42 -2.91
N ASN A 56 -23.44 13.61 -3.30
CA ASN A 56 -24.38 12.49 -3.47
C ASN A 56 -24.07 11.60 -4.69
N GLU A 57 -23.38 12.13 -5.69
CA GLU A 57 -23.15 11.47 -6.98
C GLU A 57 -21.65 11.36 -7.31
N LYS A 58 -20.81 11.18 -6.29
CA LYS A 58 -19.34 11.05 -6.46
C LYS A 58 -18.77 10.09 -5.43
N TYR A 59 -17.75 9.34 -5.85
CA TYR A 59 -16.98 8.50 -4.93
C TYR A 59 -16.33 9.37 -3.84
N GLY A 60 -16.34 8.88 -2.61
CA GLY A 60 -15.70 9.56 -1.50
C GLY A 60 -15.75 8.76 -0.22
N VAL A 61 -14.99 9.21 0.77
CA VAL A 61 -14.85 8.55 2.06
C VAL A 61 -14.86 9.53 3.21
N SER A 62 -15.30 9.07 4.37
CA SER A 62 -15.26 9.82 5.62
C SER A 62 -14.53 9.04 6.69
N PHE A 63 -13.54 9.67 7.31
CA PHE A 63 -12.81 9.16 8.47
C PHE A 63 -13.28 9.89 9.72
N PHE A 64 -13.70 9.13 10.75
CA PHE A 64 -14.15 9.68 12.02
C PHE A 64 -13.14 9.38 13.14
N ARG A 65 -13.00 10.31 14.09
CA ARG A 65 -12.01 10.21 15.19
C ARG A 65 -12.16 8.98 16.07
N ASP A 66 -13.36 8.43 16.16
CA ASP A 66 -13.66 7.22 16.92
C ASP A 66 -13.34 5.92 16.16
N GLY A 67 -12.72 6.03 14.97
CA GLY A 67 -12.35 4.90 14.13
C GLY A 67 -13.46 4.43 13.20
N LYS A 68 -14.62 5.10 13.16
CA LYS A 68 -15.65 4.82 12.16
C LYS A 68 -15.20 5.28 10.78
N PHE A 69 -15.69 4.58 9.76
CA PHE A 69 -15.40 4.85 8.36
C PHE A 69 -16.69 4.76 7.54
N ILE A 70 -16.84 5.68 6.58
CA ILE A 70 -17.91 5.62 5.58
C ILE A 70 -17.27 5.67 4.21
N GLU A 71 -17.68 4.78 3.31
CA GLU A 71 -17.35 4.81 1.90
C GLU A 71 -18.61 5.04 1.09
N ARG A 72 -18.67 6.17 0.38
CA ARG A 72 -19.69 6.41 -0.63
C ARG A 72 -19.24 5.84 -1.95
N THR A 73 -19.91 4.80 -2.41
CA THR A 73 -19.60 4.11 -3.66
C THR A 73 -20.86 3.85 -4.47
N SER A 74 -20.70 3.58 -5.75
CA SER A 74 -21.82 3.21 -6.61
C SER A 74 -21.83 1.70 -6.84
N ASP A 75 -22.94 1.05 -6.50
CA ASP A 75 -23.14 -0.35 -6.85
C ASP A 75 -23.38 -0.48 -8.36
N TRP A 76 -22.59 -1.30 -9.04
CA TRP A 76 -22.83 -1.64 -10.44
C TRP A 76 -23.95 -2.69 -10.54
N SER A 77 -25.21 -2.26 -10.40
CA SER A 77 -26.39 -3.14 -10.51
C SER A 77 -26.97 -3.23 -11.92
N GLY A 78 -26.23 -2.84 -12.97
CA GLY A 78 -26.65 -3.00 -14.37
C GLY A 78 -27.75 -2.03 -14.85
N THR A 79 -28.01 -0.94 -14.11
CA THR A 79 -28.92 0.15 -14.50
C THR A 79 -28.16 1.37 -15.05
N PRO A 80 -28.71 2.13 -16.03
CA PRO A 80 -28.01 3.26 -16.66
C PRO A 80 -27.66 4.43 -15.73
N GLN A 81 -28.32 4.55 -14.57
CA GLN A 81 -28.01 5.57 -13.57
C GLN A 81 -27.15 4.94 -12.47
N LEU A 82 -26.02 5.58 -12.16
CA LEU A 82 -25.17 5.25 -11.03
C LEU A 82 -25.91 5.65 -9.75
N VAL A 83 -26.32 4.66 -8.95
CA VAL A 83 -26.87 4.89 -7.63
C VAL A 83 -25.73 4.79 -6.64
N PHE A 84 -25.50 5.86 -5.86
CA PHE A 84 -24.52 5.87 -4.80
C PHE A 84 -25.15 5.48 -3.47
N SER A 85 -24.44 4.70 -2.69
CA SER A 85 -24.80 4.26 -1.35
C SER A 85 -23.61 4.44 -0.40
N ASP A 86 -23.92 4.56 0.89
CA ASP A 86 -22.92 4.68 1.94
C ASP A 86 -22.70 3.30 2.57
N VAL A 87 -21.47 2.81 2.47
CA VAL A 87 -21.03 1.57 3.10
C VAL A 87 -20.33 1.93 4.41
N GLN A 88 -20.80 1.34 5.51
CA GLN A 88 -20.28 1.60 6.85
C GLN A 88 -19.13 0.64 7.16
N GLY A 89 -18.12 1.13 7.86
CA GLY A 89 -16.97 0.34 8.27
C GLY A 89 -16.21 0.95 9.44
N THR A 90 -15.01 0.43 9.66
CA THR A 90 -14.05 0.96 10.63
C THR A 90 -12.69 1.10 9.97
N TYR A 91 -11.83 1.95 10.52
CA TYR A 91 -10.45 2.06 10.08
C TYR A 91 -9.47 2.16 11.24
N GLN A 92 -8.22 1.80 10.96
CA GLN A 92 -7.07 2.01 11.83
C GLN A 92 -5.96 2.68 11.04
N LEU A 93 -5.32 3.69 11.64
CA LEU A 93 -4.16 4.36 11.05
C LEU A 93 -2.89 3.92 11.79
N GLU A 94 -2.00 3.23 11.07
CA GLU A 94 -0.67 2.86 11.56
C GLU A 94 0.39 3.57 10.73
N LYS A 95 0.94 4.67 11.27
CA LYS A 95 1.86 5.58 10.55
C LYS A 95 1.20 6.16 9.29
N THR A 96 1.46 5.57 8.13
CA THR A 96 0.88 5.97 6.83
C THR A 96 -0.08 4.93 6.27
N LEU A 97 -0.26 3.79 6.92
CA LEU A 97 -1.13 2.71 6.47
C LEU A 97 -2.53 2.88 7.08
N ILE A 98 -3.51 3.14 6.23
CA ILE A 98 -4.94 3.14 6.57
C ILE A 98 -5.44 1.72 6.33
N LYS A 99 -5.86 1.04 7.39
CA LYS A 99 -6.48 -0.28 7.31
C LYS A 99 -7.98 -0.14 7.44
N VAL A 100 -8.71 -0.39 6.36
CA VAL A 100 -10.16 -0.26 6.31
C VAL A 100 -10.81 -1.64 6.43
N ASN A 101 -11.79 -1.75 7.32
CA ASN A 101 -12.60 -2.95 7.51
C ASN A 101 -14.06 -2.61 7.21
N ILE A 102 -14.63 -3.29 6.22
CA ILE A 102 -16.00 -3.08 5.76
C ILE A 102 -16.71 -4.43 5.68
N GLU A 103 -17.96 -4.47 6.14
CA GLU A 103 -18.83 -5.61 5.93
C GLU A 103 -19.39 -5.58 4.49
N GLY A 104 -18.97 -6.53 3.64
CA GLY A 104 -19.44 -6.61 2.25
C GLY A 104 -18.29 -6.76 1.24
N PHE A 105 -18.57 -6.51 -0.04
CA PHE A 105 -17.56 -6.44 -1.11
C PHE A 105 -17.07 -4.99 -1.27
N PRO A 106 -15.76 -4.72 -1.47
CA PRO A 106 -14.66 -5.67 -1.68
C PRO A 106 -14.15 -6.34 -0.39
N GLY A 107 -14.64 -5.92 0.78
CA GLY A 107 -14.21 -6.39 2.09
C GLY A 107 -13.11 -5.50 2.66
N ASN A 108 -12.22 -6.09 3.44
CA ASN A 108 -11.11 -5.36 4.06
C ASN A 108 -10.04 -4.99 3.02
N TYR A 109 -9.51 -3.78 3.10
CA TYR A 109 -8.44 -3.30 2.24
C TYR A 109 -7.55 -2.31 2.98
N HIS A 110 -6.39 -1.99 2.39
CA HIS A 110 -5.50 -0.98 2.93
C HIS A 110 -5.11 0.04 1.87
N TRP A 111 -4.90 1.27 2.34
CA TRP A 111 -4.36 2.37 1.56
C TRP A 111 -3.13 2.92 2.26
N ARG A 112 -2.13 3.33 1.48
CA ARG A 112 -0.99 4.07 2.02
C ARG A 112 -1.12 5.54 1.68
N ILE A 113 -0.95 6.40 2.69
CA ILE A 113 -0.88 7.84 2.52
C ILE A 113 0.48 8.20 1.90
N ILE A 114 0.43 8.83 0.72
CA ILE A 114 1.59 9.43 0.05
C ILE A 114 1.74 10.89 0.48
N SER A 115 0.64 11.63 0.54
CA SER A 115 0.60 13.03 0.97
C SER A 115 -0.72 13.32 1.68
N LEU A 116 -0.66 14.12 2.75
CA LEU A 116 -1.84 14.53 3.51
C LEU A 116 -1.71 16.00 3.91
N THR A 117 -2.66 16.81 3.46
CA THR A 117 -2.79 18.22 3.81
C THR A 117 -4.20 18.53 4.31
N ASN A 118 -4.47 19.79 4.67
CA ASN A 118 -5.83 20.20 5.01
C ASN A 118 -6.79 20.24 3.81
N LYS A 119 -6.32 20.10 2.56
CA LYS A 119 -7.17 20.17 1.35
C LYS A 119 -7.13 18.92 0.50
N GLU A 120 -6.07 18.14 0.62
CA GLU A 120 -5.78 17.03 -0.28
C GLU A 120 -5.26 15.82 0.49
N LEU A 121 -5.77 14.65 0.12
CA LEU A 121 -5.31 13.34 0.57
C LEU A 121 -4.91 12.56 -0.69
N VAL A 122 -3.65 12.16 -0.76
CA VAL A 122 -3.12 11.33 -1.85
C VAL A 122 -2.80 9.97 -1.26
N ILE A 123 -3.41 8.94 -1.84
CA ILE A 123 -3.19 7.54 -1.43
C ILE A 123 -2.75 6.69 -2.61
N THR A 124 -2.26 5.51 -2.30
CA THR A 124 -1.92 4.44 -3.23
C THR A 124 -2.47 3.11 -2.69
N HIS A 125 -2.72 2.16 -3.58
CA HIS A 125 -3.20 0.82 -3.24
C HIS A 125 -2.01 -0.13 -3.04
N ASP A 126 -2.12 -1.07 -2.08
CA ASP A 126 -1.06 -2.04 -1.73
C ASP A 126 -0.39 -2.71 -2.93
N ARG A 127 -1.16 -3.03 -3.99
CA ARG A 127 -0.63 -3.68 -5.19
C ARG A 127 0.31 -2.79 -6.02
N ALA A 128 -0.03 -1.52 -6.19
CA ALA A 128 0.81 -0.58 -6.95
C ALA A 128 2.13 -0.30 -6.21
N ASP A 129 2.07 -0.21 -4.89
CA ASP A 129 3.24 -0.07 -4.02
C ASP A 129 4.14 -1.30 -4.07
N GLN A 130 3.55 -2.49 -4.01
CA GLN A 130 4.31 -3.73 -4.09
C GLN A 130 5.00 -3.89 -5.45
N GLU A 131 4.30 -3.58 -6.55
CA GLU A 131 4.88 -3.58 -7.90
C GLU A 131 6.02 -2.56 -8.04
N THR A 132 5.89 -1.39 -7.40
CA THR A 132 6.93 -0.35 -7.38
C THR A 132 8.16 -0.80 -6.60
N ASP A 133 7.99 -1.31 -5.37
CA ASP A 133 9.11 -1.84 -4.58
C ASP A 133 9.78 -3.03 -5.28
N LEU A 134 8.99 -3.90 -5.91
CA LEU A 134 9.52 -5.02 -6.69
C LEU A 134 10.35 -4.53 -7.86
N LYS A 135 9.92 -3.47 -8.55
CA LYS A 135 10.69 -2.83 -9.62
C LYS A 135 12.03 -2.30 -9.11
N GLU A 136 12.05 -1.63 -7.95
CA GLU A 136 13.30 -1.15 -7.35
C GLU A 136 14.26 -2.30 -7.04
N LEU A 137 13.75 -3.43 -6.53
CA LEU A 137 14.54 -4.64 -6.31
C LEU A 137 15.11 -5.21 -7.62
N MET A 138 14.29 -5.27 -8.68
CA MET A 138 14.74 -5.73 -10.00
C MET A 138 15.85 -4.83 -10.55
N ASP A 139 15.75 -3.51 -10.38
CA ASP A 139 16.77 -2.56 -10.81
C ASP A 139 18.09 -2.72 -10.04
N LEU A 140 18.02 -3.03 -8.74
CA LEU A 140 19.20 -3.36 -7.94
C LEU A 140 19.84 -4.67 -8.40
N PHE A 141 19.04 -5.71 -8.63
CA PHE A 141 19.52 -6.99 -9.12
C PHE A 141 20.15 -6.87 -10.51
N ASN A 142 19.55 -6.12 -11.43
CA ASN A 142 20.10 -5.89 -12.77
C ASN A 142 21.49 -5.24 -12.74
N LYS A 143 21.73 -4.32 -11.79
CA LYS A 143 23.06 -3.72 -11.58
C LYS A 143 24.07 -4.76 -11.10
N LEU A 144 23.68 -5.66 -10.20
CA LEU A 144 24.51 -6.77 -9.76
C LEU A 144 24.82 -7.71 -10.92
N TYR A 145 23.80 -8.14 -11.64
CA TYR A 145 23.94 -9.04 -12.78
C TYR A 145 24.88 -8.45 -13.84
N THR A 146 24.72 -7.17 -14.18
CA THR A 146 25.60 -6.48 -15.13
C THR A 146 27.07 -6.46 -14.69
N MET A 147 27.33 -6.30 -13.39
CA MET A 147 28.70 -6.38 -12.85
C MET A 147 29.23 -7.82 -12.86
N ALA A 148 28.37 -8.79 -12.52
CA ALA A 148 28.72 -10.20 -12.49
C ALA A 148 29.01 -10.76 -13.90
N THR A 149 28.37 -10.23 -14.93
CA THR A 149 28.53 -10.66 -16.33
C THR A 149 29.26 -9.64 -17.19
N SER A 150 30.11 -8.79 -16.59
CA SER A 150 30.84 -7.75 -17.34
C SER A 150 31.98 -8.31 -18.19
N GLU A 151 32.36 -9.57 -17.97
CA GLU A 151 33.51 -10.22 -18.60
C GLU A 151 33.14 -11.61 -19.12
N THR A 152 33.92 -12.11 -20.07
CA THR A 152 33.78 -13.47 -20.62
C THR A 152 34.60 -14.46 -19.79
N CYS A 153 34.08 -15.66 -19.58
CA CYS A 153 34.74 -16.68 -18.78
C CYS A 153 35.68 -17.51 -19.66
N GLN A 154 36.99 -17.37 -19.46
CA GLN A 154 38.01 -18.20 -20.13
C GLN A 154 38.76 -19.12 -19.17
N ASP A 155 39.08 -18.63 -17.97
CA ASP A 155 39.69 -19.41 -16.89
C ASP A 155 38.82 -19.32 -15.64
N ALA A 156 38.39 -20.48 -15.12
CA ALA A 156 37.55 -20.55 -13.92
C ALA A 156 38.25 -20.01 -12.66
N ASN A 157 39.59 -19.99 -12.61
CA ASN A 157 40.35 -19.44 -11.49
C ASN A 157 40.23 -17.92 -11.38
N ASP A 158 39.85 -17.26 -12.48
CA ASP A 158 39.58 -15.82 -12.50
C ASP A 158 38.17 -15.49 -12.02
N TRP A 159 37.39 -16.48 -11.58
CA TRP A 159 36.02 -16.32 -11.13
C TRP A 159 35.84 -16.78 -9.69
N SER A 160 34.93 -16.10 -9.00
CA SER A 160 34.44 -16.46 -7.68
C SER A 160 32.92 -16.52 -7.71
N PHE A 161 32.30 -16.93 -6.61
CA PHE A 161 30.85 -16.86 -6.46
C PHE A 161 30.46 -16.41 -5.06
N THR A 162 29.25 -15.85 -4.95
CA THR A 162 28.68 -15.41 -3.67
C THR A 162 27.18 -15.69 -3.62
N ALA A 163 26.64 -15.88 -2.41
CA ALA A 163 25.21 -15.97 -2.20
C ALA A 163 24.56 -14.59 -2.37
N TYR A 164 23.32 -14.54 -2.88
CA TYR A 164 22.57 -13.31 -3.02
C TYR A 164 21.10 -13.48 -2.62
N GLY A 165 20.47 -12.37 -2.26
CA GLY A 165 19.06 -12.30 -1.96
C GLY A 165 18.70 -12.90 -0.60
N SER A 166 17.43 -12.76 -0.24
CA SER A 166 16.83 -13.33 0.95
C SER A 166 15.49 -13.94 0.57
N LYS A 167 15.33 -15.25 0.78
CA LYS A 167 14.00 -15.88 0.75
C LYS A 167 13.19 -15.42 1.95
N ALA A 168 11.87 -15.43 1.81
CA ALA A 168 10.97 -15.07 2.90
C ALA A 168 11.04 -16.04 4.10
N CYS A 169 11.23 -17.33 3.82
CA CYS A 169 11.45 -18.37 4.82
C CYS A 169 12.86 -18.37 5.44
N GLY A 170 13.78 -17.54 4.94
CA GLY A 170 15.20 -17.53 5.29
C GLY A 170 16.11 -18.25 4.29
N GLY A 171 17.39 -17.88 4.32
CA GLY A 171 18.40 -18.34 3.36
C GLY A 171 18.48 -17.47 2.10
N PRO A 172 19.53 -17.65 1.27
CA PRO A 172 19.69 -16.89 0.04
C PRO A 172 18.70 -17.31 -1.04
N GLN A 173 18.46 -16.42 -2.00
CA GLN A 173 17.71 -16.78 -3.22
C GLN A 173 18.52 -17.73 -4.10
N GLY A 174 19.83 -17.52 -4.17
CA GLY A 174 20.74 -18.34 -4.95
C GLY A 174 22.18 -17.84 -4.85
N TYR A 175 22.96 -18.15 -5.89
CA TYR A 175 24.37 -17.81 -5.99
C TYR A 175 24.67 -17.14 -7.33
N LEU A 176 25.60 -16.18 -7.33
CA LEU A 176 26.08 -15.49 -8.52
C LEU A 176 27.59 -15.74 -8.65
N ALA A 177 28.02 -16.19 -9.83
CA ALA A 177 29.42 -16.14 -10.21
C ALA A 177 29.80 -14.71 -10.65
N TYR A 178 31.01 -14.27 -10.33
CA TYR A 178 31.52 -12.96 -10.71
C TYR A 178 33.04 -13.03 -10.96
N PRO A 179 33.59 -12.21 -11.88
CA PRO A 179 35.01 -12.23 -12.19
C PRO A 179 35.81 -11.54 -11.06
N ASN A 180 37.02 -12.00 -10.78
CA ASN A 180 37.87 -11.48 -9.70
C ASN A 180 38.49 -10.11 -10.03
N SER A 181 38.45 -9.72 -11.30
CA SER A 181 38.96 -8.48 -11.88
C SER A 181 38.11 -7.23 -11.63
N ILE A 182 36.82 -7.39 -11.30
CA ILE A 182 35.95 -6.24 -10.98
C ILE A 182 36.31 -5.63 -9.63
N ASN A 183 35.69 -4.50 -9.28
CA ASN A 183 35.74 -3.98 -7.92
C ASN A 183 34.93 -4.90 -6.98
N VAL A 184 35.56 -5.98 -6.52
CA VAL A 184 34.93 -7.04 -5.70
C VAL A 184 34.31 -6.47 -4.43
N ASN A 185 34.99 -5.55 -3.74
CA ASN A 185 34.46 -4.94 -2.51
C ASN A 185 33.15 -4.20 -2.77
N LEU A 186 33.10 -3.37 -3.81
CA LEU A 186 31.88 -2.65 -4.21
C LEU A 186 30.77 -3.63 -4.66
N PHE A 187 31.13 -4.68 -5.38
CA PHE A 187 30.19 -5.71 -5.80
C PHE A 187 29.55 -6.40 -4.59
N LEU A 188 30.35 -6.88 -3.65
CA LEU A 188 29.87 -7.56 -2.44
C LEU A 188 29.05 -6.64 -1.53
N GLU A 189 29.41 -5.35 -1.43
CA GLU A 189 28.59 -4.35 -0.73
C GLU A 189 27.20 -4.23 -1.37
N LYS A 190 27.12 -4.17 -2.71
CA LYS A 190 25.85 -4.12 -3.42
C LYS A 190 25.05 -5.41 -3.27
N VAL A 191 25.69 -6.58 -3.23
CA VAL A 191 25.03 -7.88 -2.99
C VAL A 191 24.40 -7.88 -1.59
N ALA A 192 25.13 -7.42 -0.58
CA ALA A 192 24.60 -7.29 0.79
C ALA A 192 23.43 -6.29 0.86
N PHE A 193 23.55 -5.15 0.17
CA PHE A 193 22.48 -4.15 0.11
C PHE A 193 21.21 -4.70 -0.55
N TYR A 194 21.33 -5.38 -1.69
CA TYR A 194 20.20 -6.03 -2.35
C TYR A 194 19.55 -7.08 -1.45
N THR A 195 20.36 -7.95 -0.83
CA THR A 195 19.90 -8.98 0.10
C THR A 195 19.08 -8.39 1.25
N GLN A 196 19.56 -7.29 1.84
CA GLN A 196 18.84 -6.59 2.90
C GLN A 196 17.53 -5.98 2.39
N LYS A 197 17.54 -5.37 1.20
CA LYS A 197 16.33 -4.77 0.61
C LYS A 197 15.27 -5.81 0.27
N GLU A 198 15.67 -6.97 -0.25
CA GLU A 198 14.73 -8.06 -0.53
C GLU A 198 14.13 -8.63 0.76
N LYS A 199 14.92 -8.73 1.83
CA LYS A 199 14.40 -9.11 3.15
C LYS A 199 13.36 -8.11 3.66
N GLU A 200 13.64 -6.81 3.55
CA GLU A 200 12.70 -5.74 3.91
C GLU A 200 11.40 -5.84 3.09
N TYR A 201 11.52 -6.08 1.79
CA TYR A 201 10.37 -6.30 0.90
C TYR A 201 9.53 -7.51 1.32
N ASN A 202 10.17 -8.65 1.59
CA ASN A 202 9.45 -9.86 2.01
C ASN A 202 8.66 -9.64 3.30
N ILE A 203 9.25 -8.93 4.28
CA ILE A 203 8.58 -8.59 5.54
C ILE A 203 7.46 -7.56 5.30
N LYS A 204 7.70 -6.54 4.47
CA LYS A 204 6.73 -5.48 4.18
C LYS A 204 5.47 -6.02 3.50
N TRP A 205 5.62 -7.02 2.63
CA TRP A 205 4.55 -7.55 1.79
C TRP A 205 4.07 -8.94 2.18
N ASP A 206 4.50 -9.45 3.35
CA ASP A 206 4.18 -10.78 3.86
C ASP A 206 4.35 -11.88 2.79
N VAL A 207 5.45 -11.79 2.04
CA VAL A 207 5.74 -12.70 0.93
C VAL A 207 5.94 -14.10 1.49
N ILE A 208 5.27 -15.10 0.91
CA ILE A 208 5.45 -16.50 1.27
C ILE A 208 6.31 -17.17 0.20
N SER A 209 7.28 -17.98 0.62
CA SER A 209 8.18 -18.73 -0.27
C SER A 209 8.36 -20.17 0.24
N THR A 210 8.86 -21.07 -0.59
CA THR A 210 9.18 -22.44 -0.16
C THR A 210 10.40 -22.43 0.76
N CYS A 211 10.39 -23.26 1.80
CA CYS A 211 11.47 -23.35 2.81
C CYS A 211 12.71 -24.13 2.33
N ASP A 212 12.85 -24.36 1.03
CA ASP A 212 13.96 -25.10 0.46
C ASP A 212 15.18 -24.19 0.33
N SER A 213 16.32 -24.60 0.87
CA SER A 213 17.57 -23.87 0.69
C SER A 213 18.21 -24.25 -0.65
N PRO A 214 18.69 -23.28 -1.45
CA PRO A 214 19.47 -23.62 -2.63
C PRO A 214 20.72 -24.40 -2.21
N ALA A 215 21.07 -25.44 -2.96
CA ALA A 215 22.33 -26.13 -2.77
C ALA A 215 23.49 -25.13 -2.93
N GLN A 216 24.52 -25.22 -2.10
CA GLN A 216 25.70 -24.37 -2.24
C GLN A 216 26.56 -24.91 -3.40
N PRO A 217 27.03 -24.06 -4.32
CA PRO A 217 27.98 -24.45 -5.34
C PRO A 217 29.33 -24.87 -4.73
N ASN A 218 30.01 -25.80 -5.38
CA ASN A 218 31.36 -26.23 -5.05
C ASN A 218 32.43 -25.49 -5.88
N GLY A 219 32.04 -24.79 -6.94
CA GLY A 219 32.95 -24.03 -7.79
C GLY A 219 32.30 -23.36 -8.98
N VAL A 220 33.14 -22.81 -9.87
CA VAL A 220 32.78 -22.23 -11.15
C VAL A 220 33.53 -22.97 -12.25
N ILE A 221 32.91 -23.16 -13.41
CA ILE A 221 33.56 -23.59 -14.65
C ILE A 221 33.21 -22.59 -15.76
N CYS A 222 34.03 -22.52 -16.81
CA CYS A 222 33.70 -21.75 -18.01
C CYS A 222 33.11 -22.66 -19.08
N GLU A 223 31.86 -22.41 -19.50
CA GLU A 223 31.22 -23.11 -20.61
C GLU A 223 30.66 -22.08 -21.60
N ASN A 224 31.04 -22.19 -22.88
CA ASN A 224 30.61 -21.26 -23.94
C ASN A 224 30.82 -19.77 -23.57
N ASP A 225 32.01 -19.45 -23.06
CA ASP A 225 32.41 -18.11 -22.59
C ASP A 225 31.58 -17.57 -21.41
N LEU A 226 30.78 -18.41 -20.74
CA LEU A 226 29.95 -18.06 -19.59
C LEU A 226 30.42 -18.77 -18.31
N PRO A 227 30.37 -18.10 -17.16
CA PRO A 227 30.62 -18.74 -15.87
C PRO A 227 29.41 -19.60 -15.46
N VAL A 228 29.64 -20.89 -15.20
CA VAL A 228 28.61 -21.83 -14.75
C VAL A 228 28.97 -22.36 -13.36
N LEU A 229 28.02 -22.28 -12.44
CA LEU A 229 28.16 -22.81 -11.09
C LEU A 229 28.07 -24.34 -11.09
N THR A 230 28.98 -25.01 -10.40
CA THR A 230 28.97 -26.46 -10.21
C THR A 230 28.51 -26.83 -8.81
N TYR A 231 27.80 -27.95 -8.67
CA TYR A 231 27.20 -28.44 -7.43
C TYR A 231 27.61 -29.90 -7.17
#